data_AF-A0A238VP99-F1
#
_entry.id   AF-A0A238VP99-F1
#
_cell.length_a   1.000
_cell.length_b   1.000
_cell.length_c   1.000
_cell.angle_alpha   90.00
_cell.angle_beta   90.00
_cell.angle_gamma   90.00
#
_symmetry.space_group_name_H-M   'P 1'
#
loop_
_entity.id
_entity.type
_entity.pdbx_description
1 polymer ?
#
loop_
_entity_poly.entity_id
_entity_poly.type
_entity_poly.pdbx_seq_one_letter_code
_entity_poly.pdbx_strand_id
1 'polypeptide(L)'
;MRKFIIVFLVAFSFYTCSSDDTDTMMEEEQMEEQMSSEGCDGDTCEATVGADETSATVPDTAFGTFNVEYTFADTGSPFELGTTAVFIVKSDQTLSVEIEGFECITISNPIWRFGADETSGNYTFQDECRDMLSYNLSYNTDGSFNEVNIEPSEGPGFFGQFTLQ
;
A
#
# COMPACT_ATOMS: atom_id res chain seq x y z
N MET A 1 2.91 -48.41 71.55
CA MET A 1 2.67 -47.33 72.53
C MET A 1 2.06 -46.14 71.80
N ARG A 2 0.98 -45.55 72.36
CA ARG A 2 0.57 -44.11 72.38
C ARG A 2 0.66 -43.30 71.05
N LYS A 3 -0.31 -42.50 70.61
CA LYS A 3 -1.54 -41.92 71.16
C LYS A 3 -2.35 -41.33 69.99
N PHE A 4 -3.64 -41.15 70.26
CA PHE A 4 -4.74 -40.64 69.46
C PHE A 4 -4.77 -39.10 69.23
N ILE A 5 -5.71 -38.71 68.35
CA ILE A 5 -6.54 -37.46 68.30
C ILE A 5 -6.06 -36.28 67.41
N ILE A 6 -6.75 -36.18 66.25
CA ILE A 6 -7.56 -35.08 65.68
C ILE A 6 -7.31 -33.65 66.21
N VAL A 7 -7.23 -32.65 65.32
CA VAL A 7 -8.13 -31.46 65.26
C VAL A 7 -7.74 -30.55 64.10
N PHE A 8 -8.79 -30.21 63.33
CA PHE A 8 -8.89 -29.16 62.32
C PHE A 8 -8.46 -27.78 62.85
N LEU A 9 -7.78 -26.99 62.01
CA LEU A 9 -7.99 -25.55 62.01
C LEU A 9 -7.80 -25.00 60.60
N VAL A 10 -8.94 -24.71 59.97
CA VAL A 10 -9.06 -23.91 58.75
C VAL A 10 -8.88 -22.45 59.13
N ALA A 11 -8.04 -21.73 58.41
CA ALA A 11 -8.16 -20.29 58.27
C ALA A 11 -8.03 -19.94 56.79
N PHE A 12 -9.17 -19.53 56.25
CA PHE A 12 -9.39 -18.91 54.96
C PHE A 12 -8.50 -17.66 54.78
N SER A 13 -7.96 -17.47 53.58
CA SER A 13 -8.17 -16.19 52.91
C SER A 13 -8.40 -16.42 51.42
N PHE A 14 -9.43 -15.71 50.98
CA PHE A 14 -10.21 -15.70 49.76
C PHE A 14 -9.36 -15.52 48.48
N TYR A 15 -9.63 -16.29 47.41
CA TYR A 15 -10.65 -16.03 46.35
C TYR A 15 -10.15 -14.86 45.45
N THR A 16 -10.05 -14.94 44.12
CA THR A 16 -10.79 -15.66 43.06
C THR A 16 -9.80 -15.90 41.89
N CYS A 17 -9.73 -16.99 41.13
CA CYS A 17 -10.69 -17.82 40.37
C CYS A 17 -11.23 -17.17 39.08
N SER A 18 -10.81 -17.70 37.92
CA SER A 18 -11.65 -18.30 36.85
C SER A 18 -10.71 -18.71 35.69
N SER A 19 -10.40 -19.98 35.42
CA SER A 19 -11.21 -21.05 34.76
C SER A 19 -11.73 -20.62 33.38
N ASP A 20 -11.63 -21.38 32.28
CA ASP A 20 -11.30 -22.80 32.06
C ASP A 20 -10.96 -23.02 30.56
N ASP A 21 -10.43 -24.21 30.29
CA ASP A 21 -10.06 -24.87 29.03
C ASP A 21 -11.03 -24.72 27.83
N THR A 22 -10.49 -24.70 26.61
CA THR A 22 -10.88 -25.66 25.54
C THR A 22 -9.84 -25.74 24.41
N ASP A 23 -9.38 -26.96 24.19
CA ASP A 23 -8.78 -27.60 23.01
C ASP A 23 -9.41 -27.21 21.66
N THR A 24 -8.63 -26.71 20.67
CA THR A 24 -8.91 -26.74 19.21
C THR A 24 -7.66 -26.26 18.46
N MET A 25 -6.91 -27.15 17.78
CA MET A 25 -6.91 -27.41 16.33
C MET A 25 -6.41 -26.25 15.45
N MET A 26 -5.48 -26.60 14.57
CA MET A 26 -4.89 -25.83 13.46
C MET A 26 -5.80 -24.70 12.93
N GLU A 27 -5.35 -23.46 13.06
CA GLU A 27 -5.80 -22.35 12.21
C GLU A 27 -4.62 -21.92 11.34
N GLU A 28 -4.85 -22.02 10.03
CA GLU A 28 -4.07 -21.35 9.01
C GLU A 28 -4.19 -19.86 9.27
N GLU A 29 -3.15 -19.24 9.86
CA GLU A 29 -3.07 -17.79 9.92
C GLU A 29 -2.76 -17.29 8.51
N GLN A 30 -3.82 -17.00 7.77
CA GLN A 30 -3.80 -16.07 6.65
C GLN A 30 -3.30 -14.74 7.22
N MET A 31 -2.04 -14.46 6.95
CA MET A 31 -1.41 -13.17 7.20
C MET A 31 -2.06 -12.20 6.21
N GLU A 32 -3.10 -11.47 6.65
CA GLU A 32 -3.44 -10.21 5.98
C GLU A 32 -2.20 -9.32 6.15
N GLU A 33 -1.36 -9.22 5.12
CA GLU A 33 -0.33 -8.19 5.05
C GLU A 33 -1.06 -6.85 5.07
N GLN A 34 -1.17 -6.28 6.26
CA GLN A 34 -1.75 -4.97 6.44
C GLN A 34 -0.83 -3.97 5.73
N MET A 35 -1.31 -3.40 4.61
CA MET A 35 -0.52 -2.46 3.80
C MET A 35 0.02 -1.31 4.67
N SER A 36 1.32 -1.05 4.54
CA SER A 36 2.10 -0.16 5.40
C SER A 36 1.78 1.30 5.11
N SER A 37 1.37 2.07 6.13
CA SER A 37 1.22 3.53 5.99
C SER A 37 2.55 4.30 5.95
N GLU A 38 3.68 3.63 6.16
CA GLU A 38 5.02 4.24 6.19
C GLU A 38 5.72 4.14 4.82
N GLY A 39 5.13 3.40 3.88
CA GLY A 39 5.66 3.11 2.55
C GLY A 39 6.64 1.93 2.54
N CYS A 40 7.32 1.76 1.41
CA CYS A 40 8.17 0.59 1.18
C CYS A 40 9.56 0.79 1.79
N ASP A 41 10.02 -0.21 2.54
CA ASP A 41 11.44 -0.37 2.93
C ASP A 41 12.29 -1.01 1.81
N GLY A 42 11.65 -1.33 0.67
CA GLY A 42 12.21 -2.08 -0.46
C GLY A 42 12.96 -1.26 -1.51
N ASP A 43 13.12 -1.85 -2.70
CA ASP A 43 13.91 -1.30 -3.79
C ASP A 43 13.44 0.10 -4.21
N THR A 44 14.41 0.98 -4.48
CA THR A 44 14.17 2.31 -5.01
C THR A 44 14.50 2.36 -6.49
N CYS A 45 13.52 2.79 -7.27
CA CYS A 45 13.57 2.82 -8.71
C CYS A 45 13.69 4.29 -9.13
N GLU A 46 14.84 4.62 -9.70
CA GLU A 46 15.14 5.97 -10.16
C GLU A 46 14.98 6.01 -11.67
N ALA A 47 13.85 6.51 -12.14
CA ALA A 47 13.61 6.67 -13.58
C ALA A 47 14.48 7.78 -14.16
N THR A 48 14.99 7.55 -15.37
CA THR A 48 15.69 8.57 -16.15
C THR A 48 14.70 9.32 -17.03
N VAL A 49 14.70 10.66 -16.97
CA VAL A 49 13.83 11.48 -17.82
C VAL A 49 14.11 11.22 -19.30
N GLY A 50 13.10 10.74 -20.03
CA GLY A 50 13.17 10.50 -21.47
C GLY A 50 13.22 11.77 -22.32
N ALA A 51 13.46 11.63 -23.63
CA ALA A 51 13.65 12.75 -24.54
C ALA A 51 12.40 13.64 -24.73
N ASP A 52 11.20 13.06 -24.58
CA ASP A 52 9.90 13.74 -24.73
C ASP A 52 9.19 13.93 -23.38
N GLU A 53 9.97 13.86 -22.29
CA GLU A 53 9.49 13.94 -20.92
C GLU A 53 10.17 15.11 -20.22
N THR A 54 9.52 15.63 -19.18
CA THR A 54 10.06 16.73 -18.37
C THR A 54 9.97 16.35 -16.91
N SER A 55 11.02 16.63 -16.13
CA SER A 55 10.96 16.42 -14.68
C SER A 55 9.83 17.27 -14.09
N ALA A 56 8.99 16.63 -13.28
CA ALA A 56 7.90 17.26 -12.57
C ALA A 56 8.28 17.52 -11.10
N THR A 57 7.50 18.38 -10.46
CA THR A 57 7.51 18.54 -9.01
C THR A 57 6.09 18.38 -8.51
N VAL A 58 5.86 17.38 -7.68
CA VAL A 58 4.58 17.13 -7.03
C VAL A 58 4.40 18.18 -5.92
N PRO A 59 3.32 18.97 -5.95
CA PRO A 59 3.07 20.00 -4.95
C PRO A 59 2.70 19.40 -3.60
N ASP A 60 2.99 20.12 -2.51
CA ASP A 60 2.73 19.65 -1.14
C ASP A 60 1.27 19.24 -0.89
N THR A 61 0.33 19.86 -1.60
CA THR A 61 -1.10 19.54 -1.52
C THR A 61 -1.47 18.17 -2.06
N ALA A 62 -0.59 17.55 -2.86
CA ALA A 62 -0.75 16.22 -3.44
C ALA A 62 -0.05 15.12 -2.62
N PHE A 63 0.66 15.46 -1.54
CA PHE A 63 1.24 14.45 -0.65
C PHE A 63 0.15 13.75 0.16
N GLY A 64 0.29 12.45 0.35
CA GLY A 64 -0.70 11.66 1.08
C GLY A 64 -0.60 10.16 0.85
N THR A 65 -1.48 9.44 1.54
CA THR A 65 -1.67 7.99 1.41
C THR A 65 -3.03 7.75 0.78
N PHE A 66 -3.05 6.99 -0.31
CA PHE A 66 -4.25 6.69 -1.09
C PHE A 66 -4.46 5.17 -1.11
N ASN A 67 -5.52 4.73 -0.43
CA ASN A 67 -5.99 3.35 -0.49
C ASN A 67 -6.98 3.26 -1.65
N VAL A 68 -6.70 2.39 -2.61
CA VAL A 68 -7.39 2.36 -3.89
C VAL A 68 -7.68 0.93 -4.34
N GLU A 69 -8.63 0.78 -5.25
CA GLU A 69 -8.99 -0.47 -5.90
C GLU A 69 -8.86 -0.32 -7.43
N TYR A 70 -8.42 -1.37 -8.10
CA TYR A 70 -8.35 -1.42 -9.55
C TYR A 70 -9.74 -1.59 -10.16
N THR A 71 -10.33 -0.50 -10.64
CA THR A 71 -11.75 -0.45 -11.04
C THR A 71 -11.98 -0.51 -12.54
N PHE A 72 -10.94 -0.35 -13.35
CA PHE A 72 -11.01 -0.51 -14.79
C PHE A 72 -9.73 -1.15 -15.33
N ALA A 73 -9.88 -2.09 -16.25
CA ALA A 73 -8.80 -2.85 -16.86
C ALA A 73 -9.03 -2.94 -18.37
N ASP A 74 -8.06 -2.47 -19.15
CA ASP A 74 -8.05 -2.64 -20.61
C ASP A 74 -7.45 -3.99 -21.01
N THR A 75 -7.50 -4.31 -22.30
CA THR A 75 -6.91 -5.57 -22.80
C THR A 75 -5.39 -5.55 -22.61
N GLY A 76 -4.87 -6.55 -21.89
CA GLY A 76 -3.44 -6.64 -21.59
C GLY A 76 -3.04 -5.95 -20.28
N SER A 77 -4.02 -5.53 -19.47
CA SER A 77 -3.75 -5.03 -18.13
C SER A 77 -2.96 -6.03 -17.26
N PRO A 78 -1.98 -5.57 -16.47
CA PRO A 78 -1.21 -6.44 -15.59
C PRO A 78 -1.97 -6.81 -14.29
N PHE A 79 -3.07 -6.11 -13.99
CA PHE A 79 -3.83 -6.28 -12.74
C PHE A 79 -5.25 -6.75 -13.02
N GLU A 80 -5.79 -7.54 -12.09
CA GLU A 80 -7.18 -7.97 -12.14
C GLU A 80 -8.09 -6.89 -11.52
N LEU A 81 -9.35 -6.84 -11.94
CA LEU A 81 -10.32 -5.93 -11.31
C LEU A 81 -10.54 -6.32 -9.85
N GLY A 82 -10.58 -5.33 -8.96
CA GLY A 82 -10.70 -5.53 -7.52
C GLY A 82 -9.35 -5.67 -6.80
N THR A 83 -8.22 -5.73 -7.51
CA THR A 83 -6.90 -5.68 -6.88
C THR A 83 -6.78 -4.39 -6.07
N THR A 84 -6.39 -4.52 -4.80
CA THR A 84 -6.21 -3.38 -3.90
C THR A 84 -4.76 -2.88 -3.91
N ALA A 85 -4.58 -1.58 -3.66
CA ALA A 85 -3.26 -0.98 -3.58
C ALA A 85 -3.23 0.20 -2.62
N VAL A 86 -2.03 0.51 -2.14
CA VAL A 86 -1.71 1.71 -1.37
C VAL A 86 -0.61 2.48 -2.11
N PHE A 87 -0.93 3.72 -2.46
CA PHE A 87 0.01 4.67 -3.04
C PHE A 87 0.33 5.75 -2.01
N ILE A 88 1.62 5.97 -1.73
CA ILE A 88 2.06 7.00 -0.77
C ILE A 88 2.97 7.99 -1.48
N VAL A 89 2.47 9.21 -1.65
CA VAL A 89 3.20 10.33 -2.23
C VAL A 89 3.90 11.07 -1.10
N LYS A 90 5.23 11.05 -1.11
CA LYS A 90 6.08 11.57 -0.04
C LYS A 90 6.67 12.94 -0.39
N SER A 91 7.03 13.69 0.65
CA SER A 91 7.57 15.06 0.50
C SER A 91 8.94 15.13 -0.16
N ASP A 92 9.66 14.02 -0.22
CA ASP A 92 10.95 13.88 -0.92
C ASP A 92 10.79 13.57 -2.41
N GLN A 93 9.59 13.75 -2.98
CA GLN A 93 9.27 13.51 -4.39
C GLN A 93 9.39 12.03 -4.78
N THR A 94 9.02 11.14 -3.86
CA THR A 94 8.94 9.70 -4.11
C THR A 94 7.50 9.20 -3.99
N LEU A 95 7.23 8.10 -4.71
CA LEU A 95 5.99 7.33 -4.64
C LEU A 95 6.31 5.93 -4.12
N SER A 96 5.79 5.56 -2.95
CA SER A 96 5.73 4.15 -2.56
C SER A 96 4.49 3.50 -3.16
N VAL A 97 4.68 2.35 -3.80
CA VAL A 97 3.65 1.58 -4.49
C VAL A 97 3.57 0.19 -3.86
N GLU A 98 2.49 -0.05 -3.14
CA GLU A 98 2.14 -1.35 -2.57
C GLU A 98 0.89 -1.86 -3.27
N ILE A 99 0.98 -2.97 -3.99
CA ILE A 99 -0.13 -3.58 -4.72
C ILE A 99 -0.27 -5.01 -4.21
N GLU A 100 -1.50 -5.43 -3.89
CA GLU A 100 -1.76 -6.77 -3.37
C GLU A 100 -1.16 -7.87 -4.26
N GLY A 101 -0.30 -8.70 -3.67
CA GLY A 101 0.40 -9.78 -4.37
C GLY A 101 1.69 -9.39 -5.07
N PHE A 102 2.15 -8.14 -4.94
CA PHE A 102 3.40 -7.64 -5.52
C PHE A 102 4.34 -7.10 -4.45
N GLU A 103 5.64 -7.18 -4.70
CA GLU A 103 6.66 -6.61 -3.81
C GLU A 103 6.58 -5.08 -3.78
N CYS A 104 6.50 -4.46 -2.61
CA CYS A 104 6.43 -3.00 -2.46
C CYS A 104 7.68 -2.30 -3.04
N ILE A 105 7.49 -1.28 -3.88
CA ILE A 105 8.58 -0.47 -4.48
C ILE A 105 8.46 1.01 -4.16
N THR A 106 9.59 1.71 -4.10
CA THR A 106 9.62 3.18 -4.06
C THR A 106 10.15 3.72 -5.38
N ILE A 107 9.50 4.70 -5.97
CA ILE A 107 9.87 5.31 -7.25
C ILE A 107 10.19 6.78 -7.03
N SER A 108 11.32 7.27 -7.54
CA SER A 108 11.70 8.68 -7.49
C SER A 108 11.63 9.34 -8.87
N ASN A 109 11.86 10.66 -8.91
CA ASN A 109 11.92 11.47 -10.14
C ASN A 109 10.59 11.47 -10.93
N PRO A 110 9.52 12.08 -10.39
CA PRO A 110 8.29 12.24 -11.15
C PRO A 110 8.53 13.04 -12.42
N ILE A 111 7.75 12.73 -13.45
CA ILE A 111 7.80 13.38 -14.75
C ILE A 111 6.42 13.83 -15.22
N TRP A 112 6.42 14.77 -16.15
CA TRP A 112 5.34 15.03 -17.08
C TRP A 112 5.67 14.41 -18.42
N ARG A 113 4.67 13.76 -19.02
CA ARG A 113 4.74 13.15 -20.35
C ARG A 113 3.44 13.35 -21.11
N PHE A 114 3.45 13.10 -22.41
CA PHE A 114 2.28 13.17 -23.29
C PHE A 114 1.49 14.49 -23.22
N GLY A 115 2.20 15.61 -23.03
CA GLY A 115 1.61 16.95 -22.98
C GLY A 115 1.11 17.39 -21.60
N ALA A 116 1.33 16.59 -20.55
CA ALA A 116 1.18 17.05 -19.18
C ALA A 116 2.17 18.18 -18.86
N ASP A 117 1.79 19.03 -17.91
CA ASP A 117 2.59 20.14 -17.39
C ASP A 117 2.17 20.47 -15.94
N GLU A 118 2.74 21.54 -15.37
CA GLU A 118 2.48 22.01 -14.01
C GLU A 118 1.00 22.30 -13.68
N THR A 119 0.17 22.49 -14.70
CA THR A 119 -1.27 22.78 -14.55
C THR A 119 -2.16 21.57 -14.79
N SER A 120 -1.59 20.48 -15.29
CA SER A 120 -2.35 19.29 -15.70
C SER A 120 -2.93 18.48 -14.54
N GLY A 121 -2.38 18.62 -13.33
CA GLY A 121 -2.72 17.76 -12.19
C GLY A 121 -2.29 16.29 -12.39
N ASN A 122 -1.40 16.01 -13.34
CA ASN A 122 -0.89 14.68 -13.62
C ASN A 122 0.60 14.60 -13.25
N TYR A 123 0.98 13.55 -12.53
CA TYR A 123 2.36 13.31 -12.11
C TYR A 123 2.69 11.83 -12.31
N THR A 124 3.60 11.54 -13.22
CA THR A 124 3.93 10.17 -13.59
C THR A 124 5.20 9.71 -12.91
N PHE A 125 5.14 8.53 -12.27
CA PHE A 125 6.28 7.82 -11.70
C PHE A 125 6.52 6.55 -12.51
N GLN A 126 7.71 6.40 -13.06
CA GLN A 126 8.08 5.26 -13.91
C GLN A 126 8.78 4.18 -13.09
N ASP A 127 8.17 3.00 -13.05
CA ASP A 127 8.80 1.79 -12.55
C ASP A 127 9.59 1.13 -13.68
N GLU A 128 10.91 1.31 -13.63
CA GLU A 128 11.87 0.68 -14.55
C GLU A 128 12.58 -0.54 -13.93
N CYS A 129 12.12 -1.00 -12.76
CA CYS A 129 12.83 -1.99 -11.94
C CYS A 129 12.06 -3.30 -11.75
N ARG A 130 10.73 -3.25 -11.59
CA ARG A 130 9.87 -4.39 -11.26
C ARG A 130 9.01 -4.77 -12.45
N ASP A 131 8.09 -3.89 -12.87
CA ASP A 131 7.04 -4.25 -13.85
C ASP A 131 7.15 -3.54 -15.20
N MET A 132 8.07 -2.57 -15.35
CA MET A 132 8.17 -1.74 -16.55
C MET A 132 6.85 -0.99 -16.83
N LEU A 133 6.24 -0.43 -15.78
CA LEU A 133 4.98 0.32 -15.82
C LEU A 133 5.20 1.80 -15.47
N SER A 134 4.23 2.64 -15.82
CA SER A 134 4.13 4.00 -15.28
C SER A 134 2.87 4.14 -14.44
N TYR A 135 3.02 4.78 -13.27
CA TYR A 135 1.95 5.18 -12.38
C TYR A 135 1.70 6.67 -12.54
N ASN A 136 0.66 7.03 -13.29
CA ASN A 136 0.29 8.42 -13.51
C ASN A 136 -0.79 8.84 -12.50
N LEU A 137 -0.36 9.54 -11.44
CA LEU A 137 -1.23 10.08 -10.42
C LEU A 137 -1.99 11.28 -10.99
N SER A 138 -3.31 11.19 -11.00
CA SER A 138 -4.20 12.22 -11.53
C SER A 138 -4.99 12.87 -10.41
N TYR A 139 -5.01 14.20 -10.41
CA TYR A 139 -5.71 15.04 -9.43
C TYR A 139 -6.75 15.90 -10.13
N ASN A 140 -7.88 16.12 -9.46
CA ASN A 140 -8.90 17.03 -9.89
C ASN A 140 -8.39 18.49 -9.85
N THR A 141 -9.11 19.37 -10.54
CA THR A 141 -8.78 20.81 -10.60
C THR A 141 -8.85 21.52 -9.23
N ASP A 142 -9.51 20.92 -8.23
CA ASP A 142 -9.55 21.40 -6.85
C ASP A 142 -8.38 20.84 -6.00
N GLY A 143 -7.50 20.04 -6.59
CA GLY A 143 -6.36 19.40 -5.93
C GLY A 143 -6.69 18.10 -5.21
N SER A 144 -7.95 17.64 -5.22
CA SER A 144 -8.30 16.33 -4.66
C SER A 144 -7.76 15.20 -5.54
N PHE A 145 -7.26 14.13 -4.92
CA PHE A 145 -6.84 12.92 -5.62
C PHE A 145 -8.03 12.33 -6.39
N ASN A 146 -7.79 11.94 -7.65
CA ASN A 146 -8.80 11.32 -8.50
C ASN A 146 -8.53 9.81 -8.69
N GLU A 147 -7.38 9.47 -9.27
CA GLU A 147 -7.05 8.11 -9.68
C GLU A 147 -5.54 7.91 -9.89
N VAL A 148 -5.11 6.65 -10.03
CA VAL A 148 -3.81 6.29 -10.59
C VAL A 148 -4.03 5.56 -11.91
N ASN A 149 -3.58 6.17 -13.01
CA ASN A 149 -3.59 5.54 -14.32
C ASN A 149 -2.36 4.67 -14.50
N ILE A 150 -2.57 3.44 -14.96
CA ILE A 150 -1.52 2.46 -15.24
C ILE A 150 -1.25 2.49 -16.75
N GLU A 151 0.00 2.79 -17.08
CA GLU A 151 0.44 3.01 -18.46
C GLU A 151 1.72 2.19 -18.71
N PRO A 152 2.10 1.94 -19.98
CA PRO A 152 3.44 1.47 -20.29
C PRO A 152 4.53 2.40 -19.75
N SER A 153 5.65 1.85 -19.28
CA SER A 153 6.85 2.64 -18.95
C SER A 153 7.30 3.48 -20.15
N GLU A 154 7.33 2.86 -21.34
CA GLU A 154 7.75 3.49 -22.59
C GLU A 154 6.60 3.66 -23.59
N GLY A 155 6.50 4.85 -24.19
CA GLY A 155 5.54 5.15 -25.24
C GLY A 155 4.09 5.28 -24.75
N PRO A 156 3.17 5.69 -25.65
CA PRO A 156 1.79 5.95 -25.26
C PRO A 156 1.01 4.64 -25.07
N GLY A 157 0.10 4.62 -24.10
CA GLY A 157 -0.81 3.51 -23.86
C GLY A 157 -1.58 3.66 -22.56
N PHE A 158 -2.53 2.76 -22.33
CA PHE A 158 -3.34 2.70 -21.12
C PHE A 158 -3.67 1.24 -20.82
N PHE A 159 -3.41 0.81 -19.59
CA PHE A 159 -3.74 -0.53 -19.11
C PHE A 159 -4.95 -0.54 -18.18
N GLY A 160 -5.26 0.60 -17.55
CA GLY A 160 -6.39 0.77 -16.67
C GLY A 160 -6.09 1.68 -15.49
N GLN A 161 -6.89 1.62 -14.44
CA GLN A 161 -6.82 2.61 -13.36
C GLN A 161 -7.24 2.09 -11.99
N PHE A 162 -6.54 2.58 -10.97
CA PHE A 162 -6.94 2.50 -9.58
C PHE A 162 -7.74 3.75 -9.17
N THR A 163 -8.82 3.57 -8.42
CA THR A 163 -9.62 4.69 -7.86
C THR A 163 -9.85 4.50 -6.36
N LEU A 164 -10.20 5.58 -5.65
CA LEU A 164 -10.50 5.51 -4.21
C LEU A 164 -11.68 4.56 -3.95
N GLN A 165 -11.56 3.76 -2.88
CA GLN A 165 -12.64 2.93 -2.34
C GLN A 165 -13.78 3.77 -1.74
#